data_AF-A0A2E6CFA6-F1
#
_entry.id   AF-A0A2E6CFA6-F1
#
_cell.length_a   1.000
_cell.length_b   1.000
_cell.length_c   1.000
_cell.angle_alpha   90.00
_cell.angle_beta   90.00
_cell.angle_gamma   90.00
#
_symmetry.space_group_name_H-M   'P 1'
#
loop_
_entity.id
_entity.type
_entity.pdbx_description
1 polymer ?
#
loop_
_entity_poly.entity_id
_entity_poly.type
_entity_poly.pdbx_seq_one_letter_code
_entity_poly.pdbx_strand_id
1 'polypeptide(L)'
;MLCTMAGIHLCRDNEIILEVETGVVGGEEDGLNREGIDKEKLYTTPEDMLAVHEALSPVSGARFMLAATFGNVHGVYKPGNVVLTPTILKDGQDAVTAKHGEDARFWLVFHGGSGSSQEEIRETLGYGVIKMNVDTDTQYAFTRPVVDHMLVNYEGALKVEGEVGNKKMYDPRGWLKKGKANMAARVIQSYQDLNSAGKCLGR
;
A
#
# COMPACT_ATOMS: atom_id res chain seq x y z
N MET A 1 -6.98 15.36 -14.67
CA MET A 1 -6.40 15.30 -16.03
C MET A 1 -5.26 16.29 -16.25
N LEU A 2 -5.44 17.62 -16.06
CA LEU A 2 -4.36 18.60 -16.33
C LEU A 2 -3.09 18.38 -15.47
N CYS A 3 -3.22 18.15 -14.16
CA CYS A 3 -2.08 17.91 -13.28
C CYS A 3 -1.33 16.62 -13.65
N THR A 4 -2.05 15.55 -13.96
CA THR A 4 -1.47 14.26 -14.38
C THR A 4 -0.68 14.40 -15.67
N MET A 5 -1.20 15.15 -16.65
CA MET A 5 -0.50 15.39 -17.92
C MET A 5 0.77 16.23 -17.73
N ALA A 6 0.77 17.23 -16.86
CA ALA A 6 2.01 17.95 -16.53
C ALA A 6 3.01 17.03 -15.81
N GLY A 7 2.52 16.21 -14.87
CA GLY A 7 3.34 15.27 -14.09
C GLY A 7 4.03 14.21 -14.93
N ILE A 8 3.32 13.57 -15.89
CA ILE A 8 3.91 12.49 -16.69
C ILE A 8 5.06 12.96 -17.59
N HIS A 9 5.00 14.19 -18.11
CA HIS A 9 6.11 14.77 -18.88
C HIS A 9 7.33 15.02 -17.99
N LEU A 10 7.13 15.59 -16.79
CA LEU A 10 8.21 15.78 -15.82
C LEU A 10 8.83 14.45 -15.40
N CYS A 11 8.02 13.43 -15.13
CA CYS A 11 8.50 12.10 -14.78
C CYS A 11 9.33 11.49 -15.92
N ARG A 12 8.85 11.54 -17.15
CA ARG A 12 9.60 11.08 -18.35
C ARG A 12 10.95 11.78 -18.46
N ASP A 13 10.97 13.11 -18.38
CA ASP A 13 12.18 13.91 -18.58
C ASP A 13 13.24 13.68 -17.48
N ASN A 14 12.85 13.06 -16.36
CA ASN A 14 13.70 12.75 -15.22
C ASN A 14 13.82 11.24 -14.94
N GLU A 15 13.41 10.38 -15.89
CA GLU A 15 13.49 8.91 -15.78
C GLU A 15 12.71 8.30 -14.60
N ILE A 16 11.69 9.01 -14.09
CA ILE A 16 10.83 8.61 -12.98
C ILE A 16 9.60 7.86 -13.51
N ILE A 17 9.15 6.83 -12.78
CA ILE A 17 7.87 6.15 -13.04
C ILE A 17 6.77 6.91 -12.29
N LEU A 18 5.70 7.30 -12.98
CA LEU A 18 4.54 7.95 -12.37
C LEU A 18 3.55 6.91 -11.85
N GLU A 19 3.09 7.02 -10.60
CA GLU A 19 1.92 6.28 -10.13
C GLU A 19 0.69 7.18 -10.24
N VAL A 20 -0.39 6.67 -10.82
CA VAL A 20 -1.69 7.36 -10.88
C VAL A 20 -2.77 6.50 -10.24
N GLU A 21 -3.82 7.14 -9.74
CA GLU A 21 -4.95 6.48 -9.09
C GLU A 21 -6.24 6.78 -9.85
N THR A 22 -7.10 5.77 -9.98
CA THR A 22 -8.49 5.91 -10.45
C THR A 22 -9.46 5.46 -9.38
N GLY A 23 -10.62 6.12 -9.32
CA GLY A 23 -11.55 5.96 -8.22
C GLY A 23 -11.12 6.76 -6.99
N VAL A 24 -11.63 6.35 -5.82
CA VAL A 24 -11.26 6.94 -4.54
C VAL A 24 -10.98 5.82 -3.56
N VAL A 25 -9.80 5.84 -2.93
CA VAL A 25 -9.53 4.95 -1.78
C VAL A 25 -10.36 5.40 -0.58
N GLY A 26 -11.10 4.46 0.02
CA GLY A 26 -11.88 4.69 1.23
C GLY A 26 -11.01 4.73 2.49
N GLY A 27 -11.57 5.23 3.59
CA GLY A 27 -10.96 5.21 4.91
C GLY A 27 -10.31 6.51 5.35
N GLU A 28 -9.41 6.47 6.33
CA GLU A 28 -8.70 7.65 6.84
C GLU A 28 -7.23 7.63 6.38
N GLU A 29 -6.82 8.71 5.73
CA GLU A 29 -5.42 8.96 5.35
C GLU A 29 -5.07 10.40 5.74
N ASP A 30 -3.95 10.59 6.43
CA ASP A 30 -3.46 11.90 6.88
C ASP A 30 -4.50 12.76 7.64
N GLY A 31 -5.41 12.13 8.39
CA GLY A 31 -6.47 12.80 9.15
C GLY A 31 -7.72 13.17 8.33
N LEU A 32 -7.78 12.79 7.05
CA LEU A 32 -8.96 12.95 6.19
C LEU A 32 -9.80 11.67 6.22
N ASN A 33 -10.91 11.70 6.95
CA ASN A 33 -11.86 10.58 6.99
C ASN A 33 -12.77 10.58 5.75
N ARG A 34 -12.75 9.48 4.99
CA ARG A 34 -13.55 9.24 3.76
C ARG A 34 -14.67 8.20 3.94
N GLU A 35 -15.09 7.89 5.17
CA GLU A 35 -16.15 6.91 5.48
C GLU A 35 -17.53 7.25 4.89
N GLY A 36 -17.74 8.50 4.44
CA GLY A 36 -18.99 8.97 3.80
C GLY A 36 -18.98 9.01 2.27
N ILE A 37 -17.94 8.48 1.61
CA ILE A 37 -17.88 8.45 0.14
C ILE A 37 -18.85 7.41 -0.42
N ASP A 38 -19.49 7.75 -1.53
CA ASP A 38 -20.37 6.85 -2.25
C ASP A 38 -19.62 5.55 -2.62
N LYS A 39 -20.20 4.40 -2.27
CA LYS A 39 -19.54 3.09 -2.40
C LYS A 39 -19.15 2.80 -3.84
N GLU A 40 -19.88 3.34 -4.80
CA GLU A 40 -19.60 3.21 -6.23
C GLU A 40 -18.24 3.79 -6.61
N LYS A 41 -17.77 4.85 -5.91
CA LYS A 41 -16.46 5.46 -6.18
C LYS A 41 -15.27 4.66 -5.65
N LEU A 42 -15.52 3.63 -4.84
CA LEU A 42 -14.48 2.71 -4.34
C LEU A 42 -14.08 1.66 -5.39
N TYR A 43 -14.80 1.58 -6.51
CA TYR A 43 -14.62 0.57 -7.53
C TYR A 43 -14.35 1.25 -8.88
N THR A 44 -13.15 1.04 -9.39
CA THR A 44 -12.74 1.47 -10.73
C THR A 44 -13.50 0.66 -11.78
N THR A 45 -13.90 1.31 -12.87
CA THR A 45 -14.54 0.63 -14.01
C THR A 45 -13.53 0.31 -15.12
N PRO A 46 -13.82 -0.66 -16.02
CA PRO A 46 -13.01 -0.86 -17.22
C PRO A 46 -12.88 0.41 -18.08
N GLU A 47 -13.93 1.23 -18.13
CA GLU A 47 -13.94 2.51 -18.84
C GLU A 47 -12.95 3.52 -18.24
N ASP A 48 -12.82 3.57 -16.91
CA ASP A 48 -11.82 4.40 -16.24
C ASP A 48 -10.39 3.96 -16.61
N MET A 49 -10.15 2.66 -16.61
CA MET A 49 -8.84 2.08 -16.98
C MET A 49 -8.49 2.35 -18.45
N LEU A 50 -9.47 2.24 -19.36
CA LEU A 50 -9.32 2.64 -20.76
C LEU A 50 -8.99 4.12 -20.89
N ALA A 51 -9.71 4.99 -20.17
CA ALA A 51 -9.49 6.43 -20.21
C ALA A 51 -8.08 6.82 -19.73
N VAL A 52 -7.57 6.15 -18.69
CA VAL A 52 -6.18 6.35 -18.23
C VAL A 52 -5.18 5.93 -19.30
N HIS A 53 -5.37 4.76 -19.92
CA HIS A 53 -4.47 4.28 -20.97
C HIS A 53 -4.44 5.29 -22.14
N GLU A 54 -5.61 5.67 -22.64
CA GLU A 54 -5.74 6.58 -23.78
C GLU A 54 -5.17 7.98 -23.49
N ALA A 55 -5.24 8.43 -22.24
CA ALA A 55 -4.69 9.72 -21.84
C ALA A 55 -3.16 9.70 -21.70
N LEU A 56 -2.57 8.64 -21.14
CA LEU A 56 -1.17 8.62 -20.71
C LEU A 56 -0.22 7.91 -21.68
N SER A 57 -0.67 6.84 -22.34
CA SER A 57 0.15 6.06 -23.27
C SER A 57 0.66 6.83 -24.50
N PRO A 58 0.00 7.89 -25.00
CA PRO A 58 0.57 8.70 -26.09
C PRO A 58 1.87 9.45 -25.72
N VAL A 59 2.19 9.59 -24.42
CA VAL A 59 3.42 10.26 -23.97
C VAL A 59 4.60 9.30 -24.13
N SER A 60 5.17 9.26 -25.33
CA SER A 60 6.30 8.38 -25.68
C SER A 60 7.46 8.49 -24.68
N GLY A 61 7.98 7.33 -24.26
CA GLY A 61 9.07 7.22 -23.28
C GLY A 61 8.65 7.37 -21.82
N ALA A 62 7.41 7.78 -21.53
CA ALA A 62 6.91 7.79 -20.16
C ALA A 62 6.60 6.37 -19.68
N ARG A 63 6.76 6.16 -18.37
CA ARG A 63 6.40 4.92 -17.67
C ARG A 63 5.47 5.27 -16.53
N PHE A 64 4.42 4.48 -16.34
CA PHE A 64 3.48 4.71 -15.26
C PHE A 64 2.86 3.42 -14.75
N MET A 65 2.37 3.48 -13.51
CA MET A 65 1.64 2.42 -12.82
C MET A 65 0.25 2.93 -12.45
N LEU A 66 -0.71 2.02 -12.33
CA LEU A 66 -2.09 2.36 -12.01
C LEU A 66 -2.54 1.70 -10.70
N ALA A 67 -2.90 2.53 -9.72
CA ALA A 67 -3.69 2.14 -8.57
C ALA A 67 -5.18 2.21 -8.94
N ALA A 68 -5.71 1.12 -9.47
CA ALA A 68 -7.15 0.97 -9.68
C ALA A 68 -7.79 0.52 -8.37
N THR A 69 -8.82 1.23 -7.90
CA THR A 69 -9.52 0.86 -6.67
C THR A 69 -10.47 -0.31 -6.90
N PHE A 70 -10.43 -1.30 -6.02
CA PHE A 70 -11.29 -2.50 -6.11
C PHE A 70 -11.91 -2.85 -4.75
N GLY A 71 -12.32 -1.82 -3.99
CA GLY A 71 -12.81 -1.96 -2.62
C GLY A 71 -11.70 -1.96 -1.56
N ASN A 72 -10.49 -1.53 -1.92
CA ASN A 72 -9.40 -1.37 -0.96
C ASN A 72 -9.57 -0.10 -0.11
N VAL A 73 -9.10 -0.15 1.14
CA VAL A 73 -9.31 0.89 2.15
C VAL A 73 -8.00 1.15 2.90
N HIS A 74 -7.67 2.41 3.17
CA HIS A 74 -6.53 2.78 4.00
C HIS A 74 -6.88 2.65 5.49
N GLY A 75 -6.17 1.76 6.20
CA GLY A 75 -6.37 1.52 7.65
C GLY A 75 -6.52 0.03 7.99
N VAL A 76 -6.91 -0.27 9.22
CA VAL A 76 -7.38 -1.60 9.64
C VAL A 76 -8.84 -1.45 10.05
N TYR A 77 -9.73 -2.04 9.25
CA TYR A 77 -11.15 -2.06 9.53
C TYR A 77 -11.57 -3.41 10.07
N LYS A 78 -12.67 -3.42 10.84
CA LYS A 78 -13.32 -4.68 11.22
C LYS A 78 -13.75 -5.41 9.94
N PRO A 79 -13.62 -6.75 9.88
CA PRO A 79 -14.12 -7.55 8.77
C PRO A 79 -15.57 -7.17 8.42
N GLY A 80 -15.84 -6.91 7.13
CA GLY A 80 -17.20 -6.70 6.61
C GLY A 80 -17.58 -5.27 6.19
N ASN A 81 -16.76 -4.24 6.42
CA ASN A 81 -17.11 -2.86 6.04
C ASN A 81 -16.89 -2.55 4.54
N VAL A 82 -15.86 -3.11 3.93
CA VAL A 82 -15.60 -3.02 2.48
C VAL A 82 -15.07 -4.38 2.02
N VAL A 83 -15.51 -4.80 0.83
CA VAL A 83 -15.21 -6.11 0.26
C VAL A 83 -14.27 -5.92 -0.92
N LEU A 84 -13.06 -6.47 -0.82
CA LEU A 84 -12.15 -6.51 -1.95
C LEU A 84 -12.80 -7.30 -3.08
N THR A 85 -12.74 -6.76 -4.30
CA THR A 85 -13.25 -7.42 -5.51
C THR A 85 -12.13 -7.49 -6.56
N PRO A 86 -11.13 -8.38 -6.38
CA PRO A 86 -9.94 -8.44 -7.23
C PRO A 86 -10.24 -8.59 -8.72
N THR A 87 -11.36 -9.22 -9.09
CA THR A 87 -11.79 -9.40 -10.49
C THR A 87 -11.92 -8.10 -11.27
N ILE A 88 -12.16 -6.96 -10.60
CA ILE A 88 -12.14 -5.63 -11.25
C ILE A 88 -10.82 -5.37 -11.96
N LEU A 89 -9.70 -5.76 -11.33
CA LEU A 89 -8.38 -5.61 -11.93
C LEU A 89 -8.23 -6.45 -13.19
N LYS A 90 -8.77 -7.69 -13.16
CA LYS A 90 -8.78 -8.59 -14.30
C LYS A 90 -9.61 -8.01 -15.44
N ASP A 91 -10.83 -7.59 -15.15
CA ASP A 91 -11.78 -7.09 -16.15
C ASP A 91 -11.25 -5.82 -16.84
N GLY A 92 -10.62 -4.93 -16.07
CA GLY A 92 -9.97 -3.75 -16.63
C GLY A 92 -8.73 -4.05 -17.47
N GLN A 93 -7.88 -5.01 -17.07
CA GLN A 93 -6.76 -5.46 -17.90
C GLN A 93 -7.24 -6.11 -19.20
N ASP A 94 -8.29 -6.93 -19.13
CA ASP A 94 -8.89 -7.58 -20.30
C ASP A 94 -9.47 -6.54 -21.26
N ALA A 95 -10.15 -5.50 -20.75
CA ALA A 95 -10.71 -4.42 -21.57
C ALA A 95 -9.63 -3.61 -22.29
N VAL A 96 -8.57 -3.20 -21.58
CA VAL A 96 -7.45 -2.46 -22.19
C VAL A 96 -6.72 -3.32 -23.21
N THR A 97 -6.48 -4.58 -22.89
CA THR A 97 -5.83 -5.54 -23.80
C THR A 97 -6.66 -5.79 -25.06
N ALA A 98 -7.98 -5.97 -24.91
CA ALA A 98 -8.88 -6.20 -26.04
C ALA A 98 -8.90 -5.03 -27.03
N LYS A 99 -8.72 -3.79 -26.55
CA LYS A 99 -8.75 -2.58 -27.38
C LYS A 99 -7.39 -2.17 -27.94
N HIS A 100 -6.33 -2.32 -27.15
CA HIS A 100 -5.00 -1.75 -27.44
C HIS A 100 -3.88 -2.79 -27.57
N GLY A 101 -4.16 -4.07 -27.34
CA GLY A 101 -3.19 -5.18 -27.41
C GLY A 101 -2.51 -5.50 -26.07
N GLU A 102 -1.76 -6.60 -26.02
CA GLU A 102 -1.15 -7.13 -24.78
C GLU A 102 -0.17 -6.15 -24.12
N ASP A 103 0.56 -5.38 -24.92
CA ASP A 103 1.53 -4.39 -24.42
C ASP A 103 0.86 -3.20 -23.71
N ALA A 104 -0.48 -3.08 -23.80
CA ALA A 104 -1.25 -2.04 -23.14
C ALA A 104 -1.58 -2.34 -21.67
N ARG A 105 -1.29 -3.57 -21.20
CA ARG A 105 -1.54 -3.98 -19.81
C ARG A 105 -0.83 -3.07 -18.82
N PHE A 106 -1.54 -2.73 -17.74
CA PHE A 106 -0.99 -1.90 -16.69
C PHE A 106 -0.08 -2.69 -15.74
N TRP A 107 0.93 -1.98 -15.24
CA TRP A 107 1.55 -2.28 -13.97
C TRP A 107 0.64 -1.82 -12.84
N LEU A 108 -0.07 -2.76 -12.20
CA LEU A 108 -1.08 -2.42 -11.21
C LEU A 108 -0.45 -2.26 -9.82
N VAL A 109 -1.08 -1.39 -9.03
CA VAL A 109 -0.71 -1.10 -7.64
C VAL A 109 -1.89 -1.41 -6.72
N PHE A 110 -1.64 -2.21 -5.69
CA PHE A 110 -2.60 -2.51 -4.63
C PHE A 110 -2.38 -1.57 -3.44
N HIS A 111 -3.20 -0.53 -3.33
CA HIS A 111 -3.26 0.34 -2.15
C HIS A 111 -3.99 -0.34 -0.99
N GLY A 112 -3.65 0.00 0.27
CA GLY A 112 -4.39 -0.53 1.44
C GLY A 112 -4.27 -2.04 1.67
N GLY A 113 -3.10 -2.65 1.41
CA GLY A 113 -2.91 -4.09 1.57
C GLY A 113 -2.79 -4.59 3.03
N SER A 114 -2.94 -3.73 4.04
CA SER A 114 -2.91 -4.14 5.44
C SER A 114 -4.21 -4.84 5.83
N GLY A 115 -4.13 -5.97 6.52
CA GLY A 115 -5.30 -6.76 6.92
C GLY A 115 -5.96 -7.61 5.82
N SER A 116 -5.49 -7.54 4.57
CA SER A 116 -5.92 -8.44 3.50
C SER A 116 -5.43 -9.87 3.74
N SER A 117 -6.22 -10.85 3.32
CA SER A 117 -5.83 -12.26 3.37
C SER A 117 -4.76 -12.57 2.33
N GLN A 118 -3.99 -13.63 2.57
CA GLN A 118 -2.98 -14.09 1.62
C GLN A 118 -3.59 -14.53 0.28
N GLU A 119 -4.81 -15.06 0.31
CA GLU A 119 -5.54 -15.49 -0.89
C GLU A 119 -5.91 -14.29 -1.76
N GLU A 120 -6.50 -13.24 -1.17
CA GLU A 120 -6.81 -11.98 -1.87
C GLU A 120 -5.56 -11.33 -2.47
N ILE A 121 -4.46 -11.27 -1.71
CA ILE A 121 -3.19 -10.72 -2.21
C ILE A 121 -2.72 -11.53 -3.42
N ARG A 122 -2.68 -12.86 -3.33
CA ARG A 122 -2.16 -13.73 -4.40
C ARG A 122 -3.02 -13.71 -5.66
N GLU A 123 -4.34 -13.58 -5.52
CA GLU A 123 -5.24 -13.45 -6.66
C GLU A 123 -4.87 -12.23 -7.51
N THR A 124 -4.63 -11.07 -6.87
CA THR A 124 -4.28 -9.83 -7.58
C THR A 124 -2.96 -9.91 -8.35
N LEU A 125 -2.01 -10.74 -7.91
CA LEU A 125 -0.74 -10.95 -8.62
C LEU A 125 -0.98 -11.56 -10.01
N GLY A 126 -1.99 -12.42 -10.15
CA GLY A 126 -2.41 -12.99 -11.43
C GLY A 126 -2.97 -11.97 -12.41
N TYR A 127 -3.36 -10.78 -11.93
CA TYR A 127 -3.96 -9.73 -12.74
C TYR A 127 -2.97 -8.61 -13.08
N GLY A 128 -1.72 -8.69 -12.60
CA GLY A 128 -0.66 -7.73 -12.93
C GLY A 128 -0.37 -6.72 -11.82
N VAL A 129 -0.77 -7.00 -10.58
CA VAL A 129 -0.26 -6.25 -9.42
C VAL A 129 1.23 -6.51 -9.24
N ILE A 130 2.02 -5.44 -9.29
CA ILE A 130 3.48 -5.49 -9.11
C ILE A 130 3.96 -4.73 -7.87
N LYS A 131 3.08 -3.93 -7.25
CA LYS A 131 3.36 -3.12 -6.06
C LYS A 131 2.17 -3.19 -5.12
N MET A 132 2.43 -3.38 -3.84
CA MET A 132 1.41 -3.31 -2.79
C MET A 132 1.88 -2.36 -1.68
N ASN A 133 1.00 -1.45 -1.26
CA ASN A 133 1.26 -0.54 -0.15
C ASN A 133 0.89 -1.22 1.16
N VAL A 134 1.81 -1.23 2.13
CA VAL A 134 1.59 -1.75 3.48
C VAL A 134 2.06 -0.70 4.47
N ASP A 135 1.16 -0.21 5.31
CA ASP A 135 1.47 0.82 6.30
C ASP A 135 0.95 0.42 7.68
N THR A 136 -0.37 0.36 7.87
CA THR A 136 -1.00 0.07 9.17
C THR A 136 -0.45 -1.17 9.87
N ASP A 137 -0.25 -2.27 9.14
CA ASP A 137 0.32 -3.48 9.71
C ASP A 137 1.78 -3.29 10.18
N THR A 138 2.56 -2.49 9.47
CA THR A 138 3.94 -2.17 9.87
C THR A 138 3.99 -1.19 11.03
N GLN A 139 3.08 -0.22 11.10
CA GLN A 139 2.91 0.66 12.25
C GLN A 139 2.57 -0.14 13.52
N TYR A 140 1.62 -1.07 13.41
CA TYR A 140 1.25 -1.97 14.49
C TYR A 140 2.41 -2.86 14.92
N ALA A 141 3.08 -3.52 13.96
CA ALA A 141 4.22 -4.39 14.23
C ALA A 141 5.37 -3.65 14.93
N PHE A 142 5.64 -2.40 14.53
CA PHE A 142 6.63 -1.54 15.19
C PHE A 142 6.23 -1.17 16.62
N THR A 143 4.97 -0.77 16.82
CA THR A 143 4.46 -0.24 18.09
C THR A 143 4.29 -1.33 19.16
N ARG A 144 3.83 -2.52 18.75
CA ARG A 144 3.54 -3.65 19.64
C ARG A 144 4.64 -3.98 20.68
N PRO A 145 5.93 -4.14 20.31
CA PRO A 145 6.99 -4.43 21.27
C PRO A 145 7.45 -3.19 22.06
N VAL A 146 7.17 -1.98 21.58
CA VAL A 146 7.45 -0.74 22.33
C VAL A 146 6.46 -0.64 23.50
N VAL A 147 5.17 -0.85 23.24
CA VAL A 147 4.13 -0.91 24.27
C VAL A 147 4.46 -1.99 25.31
N ASP A 148 4.81 -3.20 24.85
CA ASP A 148 5.23 -4.31 25.71
C ASP A 148 6.38 -3.92 26.65
N HIS A 149 7.43 -3.29 26.09
CA HIS A 149 8.57 -2.85 26.86
C HIS A 149 8.20 -1.82 27.92
N MET A 150 7.39 -0.82 27.56
CA MET A 150 7.00 0.23 28.50
C MET A 150 6.11 -0.31 29.63
N LEU A 151 5.16 -1.18 29.32
CA LEU A 151 4.27 -1.77 30.33
C LEU A 151 5.02 -2.69 31.29
N VAL A 152 5.89 -3.55 30.78
CA VAL A 152 6.69 -4.48 31.61
C VAL A 152 7.73 -3.75 32.45
N ASN A 153 8.29 -2.64 31.94
CA ASN A 153 9.42 -1.94 32.57
C ASN A 153 9.02 -0.56 33.12
N TYR A 154 7.75 -0.34 33.46
CA TYR A 154 7.22 1.00 33.76
C TYR A 154 8.01 1.73 34.86
N GLU A 155 8.37 1.05 35.96
CA GLU A 155 9.16 1.61 37.08
C GLU A 155 10.57 2.01 36.65
N GLY A 156 11.15 1.27 35.70
CA GLY A 156 12.47 1.56 35.16
C GLY A 156 12.45 2.62 34.05
N ALA A 157 11.36 2.70 33.29
CA ALA A 157 11.20 3.67 32.21
C ALA A 157 10.83 5.07 32.74
N LEU A 158 10.27 5.15 33.96
CA LEU A 158 9.86 6.39 34.61
C LEU A 158 10.66 6.64 35.89
N LYS A 159 10.47 7.83 36.47
CA LYS A 159 10.93 8.18 37.83
C LYS A 159 9.72 8.12 38.75
N VAL A 160 9.56 7.01 39.48
CA VAL A 160 8.40 6.72 40.32
C VAL A 160 8.81 6.85 41.79
N GLU A 161 7.97 7.46 42.63
CA GLU A 161 8.17 7.51 44.10
C GLU A 161 9.54 8.01 44.58
N GLY A 162 10.17 8.92 43.84
CA GLY A 162 11.48 9.49 44.19
C GLY A 162 12.67 8.74 43.62
N GLU A 163 12.45 7.62 42.92
CA GLU A 163 13.49 6.88 42.21
C GLU A 163 13.98 7.62 40.94
N VAL A 164 15.19 7.27 40.50
CA VAL A 164 15.85 7.94 39.35
C VAL A 164 15.59 7.27 38.00
N GLY A 165 14.81 6.20 37.99
CA GLY A 165 14.59 5.34 36.83
C GLY A 165 15.82 4.50 36.48
N ASN A 166 15.68 3.64 35.47
CA ASN A 166 16.73 2.75 34.99
C ASN A 166 17.14 3.14 33.56
N LYS A 167 18.38 3.60 33.40
CA LYS A 167 18.94 3.99 32.10
C LYS A 167 18.76 2.93 31.02
N LYS A 168 18.86 1.64 31.35
CA LYS A 168 18.68 0.56 30.37
C LYS A 168 17.24 0.42 29.86
N MET A 169 16.26 0.93 30.61
CA MET A 169 14.83 0.84 30.28
C MET A 169 14.33 2.08 29.56
N TYR A 170 14.79 3.28 29.92
CA TYR A 170 14.40 4.49 29.19
C TYR A 170 15.27 4.79 27.96
N ASP A 171 16.46 4.20 27.82
CA ASP A 171 17.32 4.41 26.64
C ASP A 171 16.58 4.01 25.35
N PRO A 172 16.29 4.97 24.45
CA PRO A 172 15.48 4.72 23.27
C PRO A 172 15.99 3.61 22.38
N ARG A 173 17.31 3.39 22.35
CA ARG A 173 17.92 2.38 21.50
C ARG A 173 17.48 0.98 21.88
N GLY A 174 17.19 0.73 23.15
CA GLY A 174 16.75 -0.57 23.67
C GLY A 174 15.43 -1.02 23.06
N TRP A 175 14.39 -0.19 23.19
CA TRP A 175 13.05 -0.53 22.70
C TRP A 175 12.85 -0.22 21.22
N LEU A 176 13.51 0.81 20.65
CA LEU A 176 13.50 1.04 19.20
C LEU A 176 14.13 -0.13 18.43
N LYS A 177 15.13 -0.81 19.01
CA LYS A 177 15.69 -2.03 18.40
C LYS A 177 14.64 -3.13 18.29
N LYS A 178 13.80 -3.31 19.32
CA LYS A 178 12.70 -4.29 19.31
C LYS A 178 11.62 -3.92 18.28
N GLY A 179 11.22 -2.64 18.24
CA GLY A 179 10.28 -2.13 17.25
C GLY A 179 10.75 -2.35 15.82
N LYS A 180 12.01 -1.97 15.51
CA LYS A 180 12.62 -2.18 14.20
C LYS A 180 12.68 -3.67 13.81
N ALA A 181 13.08 -4.54 14.74
CA ALA A 181 13.16 -5.98 14.47
C ALA A 181 11.79 -6.58 14.14
N ASN A 182 10.74 -6.19 14.85
CA ASN A 182 9.39 -6.71 14.61
C ASN A 182 8.78 -6.13 13.32
N MET A 183 8.98 -4.85 13.04
CA MET A 183 8.59 -4.26 11.76
C MET A 183 9.29 -4.96 10.58
N ALA A 184 10.60 -5.24 10.71
CA ALA A 184 11.34 -5.99 9.69
C ALA A 184 10.76 -7.39 9.47
N ALA A 185 10.36 -8.10 10.52
CA ALA A 185 9.68 -9.38 10.39
C ALA A 185 8.34 -9.25 9.63
N ARG A 186 7.56 -8.18 9.90
CA ARG A 186 6.32 -7.92 9.16
C ARG A 186 6.57 -7.59 7.68
N VAL A 187 7.65 -6.87 7.35
CA VAL A 187 8.06 -6.60 5.97
C VAL A 187 8.46 -7.89 5.25
N ILE A 188 9.17 -8.79 5.93
CA ILE A 188 9.52 -10.12 5.38
C ILE A 188 8.26 -10.92 5.03
N GLN A 189 7.24 -10.89 5.90
CA GLN A 189 5.95 -11.50 5.61
C GLN A 189 5.33 -10.93 4.32
N SER A 190 5.35 -9.61 4.13
CA SER A 190 4.86 -9.00 2.88
C SER A 190 5.59 -9.52 1.64
N TYR A 191 6.91 -9.76 1.71
CA TYR A 191 7.64 -10.35 0.58
C TYR A 191 7.20 -11.79 0.27
N GLN A 192 6.83 -12.55 1.29
CA GLN A 192 6.31 -13.91 1.11
C GLN A 192 4.92 -13.88 0.50
N ASP A 193 4.04 -13.00 0.98
CA ASP A 193 2.67 -12.84 0.47
C ASP A 193 2.67 -12.40 -1.00
N LEU A 194 3.59 -11.50 -1.36
CA LEU A 194 3.78 -11.00 -2.73
C LEU A 194 4.60 -11.92 -3.64
N ASN A 195 4.99 -13.11 -3.18
CA ASN A 195 5.87 -14.04 -3.92
C ASN A 195 7.17 -13.38 -4.42
N SER A 196 7.69 -12.37 -3.72
CA SER A 196 8.90 -11.61 -4.08
C SER A 196 10.13 -11.99 -3.25
N ALA A 197 9.96 -12.74 -2.16
CA ALA A 197 11.05 -13.24 -1.33
C ALA A 197 12.08 -14.03 -2.16
N GLY A 198 13.37 -13.70 -1.97
CA GLY A 198 14.49 -14.37 -2.66
C GLY A 198 14.72 -13.96 -4.12
N LYS A 199 13.96 -12.98 -4.66
CA LYS A 199 14.06 -12.55 -6.07
C LYS A 199 14.81 -11.21 -6.26
N CYS A 200 15.70 -10.85 -5.35
CA CYS A 200 16.47 -9.61 -5.44
C CYS A 200 17.38 -9.61 -6.69
N LEU A 201 17.31 -8.54 -7.49
CA LEU A 201 18.10 -8.39 -8.72
C LEU A 201 19.50 -7.79 -8.47
N GLY A 202 19.73 -7.18 -7.30
CA GLY A 202 21.01 -6.60 -6.88
C GLY A 202 21.67 -7.42 -5.77
N ARG A 203 23.01 -7.48 -5.77
CA ARG A 203 23.84 -7.92 -4.65
C ARG A 203 24.68 -6.75 -4.16
#